data_AF-A0A1Q7RI03-F1
#
_entry.id   AF-A0A1Q7RI03-F1
#
_cell.length_a   1.000
_cell.length_b   1.000
_cell.length_c   1.000
_cell.angle_alpha   90.00
_cell.angle_beta   90.00
_cell.angle_gamma   90.00
#
_symmetry.space_group_name_H-M   'P 1'
#
loop_
_entity.id
_entity.type
_entity.pdbx_description
1 polymer ?
#
loop_
_entity_poly.entity_id
_entity_poly.type
_entity_poly.pdbx_seq_one_letter_code
_entity_poly.pdbx_strand_id
1 'polypeptide(L)'
;MHNPLSEIARIIAREPVRVRKPEQGTGPNVYYLGADEAAINPEAATEELPHMTMWSTLLKPHHEDERSIDMGKSLRPSHDSDVPGQPGAYKGYIPSQAVNSHGGARVVYDTPKNRAPWGWKVSTYLGTKSIGAGVMIVAALLLALNGWGSALGSTLKALLGIGAPVIGGFFVAITLALLIADLKRPDRALYLVLKSNLTSWLVWGAYILGIFGLIEATWFLFALLGFTAGLYWLLVPAALFGIGAAGYTAFLFGQAEGRDFWQSPLLLPVLVAQAALAGSGALGLLAWALNGGSAVASMLTTILLVALVLHGLLALIEVFGPHANSHVAAAAHYMVRGPLQNIFWGPFFAIGILIPLLLLVIGLLAPEASLALLGIAGIFALVGLFAYEHCFVTAGQAVPLS
;
A
#
# COMPACT_ATOMS: atom_id res chain seq x y z
N MET A 1 22.21 -31.79 2.35
CA MET A 1 22.53 -30.63 3.22
C MET A 1 22.38 -30.95 4.68
N HIS A 2 21.18 -31.17 5.20
CA HIS A 2 20.96 -31.36 6.65
C HIS A 2 21.64 -32.61 7.23
N ASN A 3 21.90 -33.62 6.39
CA ASN A 3 22.76 -34.74 6.76
C ASN A 3 24.23 -34.42 6.41
N PRO A 4 25.13 -34.25 7.40
CA PRO A 4 26.54 -33.90 7.18
C PRO A 4 27.33 -35.01 6.45
N LEU A 5 26.81 -36.25 6.42
CA LEU A 5 27.43 -37.36 5.70
C LEU A 5 27.05 -37.41 4.21
N SER A 6 26.06 -36.61 3.77
CA SER A 6 25.64 -36.58 2.37
C SER A 6 26.72 -35.99 1.46
N GLU A 7 26.81 -36.49 0.23
CA GLU A 7 27.74 -36.00 -0.79
C GLU A 7 27.58 -34.49 -1.02
N ILE A 8 26.33 -34.02 -1.11
CA ILE A 8 26.00 -32.60 -1.23
C ILE A 8 26.59 -31.77 -0.07
N ALA A 9 26.48 -32.25 1.17
CA ALA A 9 27.04 -31.54 2.32
C ALA A 9 28.57 -31.49 2.27
N ARG A 10 29.22 -32.55 1.76
CA ARG A 10 30.68 -32.57 1.56
C ARG A 10 31.14 -31.61 0.46
N ILE A 11 30.38 -31.48 -0.63
CA ILE A 11 30.67 -30.54 -1.72
C ILE A 11 30.56 -29.10 -1.19
N ILE A 12 29.47 -28.76 -0.50
CA ILE A 12 29.25 -27.43 0.09
C ILE A 12 30.36 -27.07 1.09
N ALA A 13 30.87 -28.04 1.85
CA ALA A 13 31.93 -27.82 2.82
C ALA A 13 33.34 -27.67 2.20
N ARG A 14 33.54 -28.10 0.95
CA ARG A 14 34.85 -28.12 0.28
C ARG A 14 34.99 -27.04 -0.79
N GLU A 15 33.91 -26.72 -1.47
CA GLU A 15 33.91 -25.82 -2.62
C GLU A 15 33.38 -24.42 -2.26
N PRO A 16 33.89 -23.36 -2.89
CA PRO A 16 33.32 -22.02 -2.76
C PRO A 16 31.96 -21.95 -3.46
N VAL A 17 30.90 -22.14 -2.69
CA VAL A 17 29.52 -22.07 -3.16
C VAL A 17 28.90 -20.71 -2.89
N ARG A 18 28.04 -20.26 -3.81
CA ARG A 18 27.22 -19.05 -3.66
C ARG A 18 25.78 -19.43 -3.37
N VAL A 19 25.05 -18.53 -2.74
CA VAL A 19 23.63 -18.69 -2.41
C VAL A 19 22.91 -17.39 -2.71
N ARG A 20 21.61 -17.50 -2.99
CA ARG A 20 20.77 -16.35 -3.33
C ARG A 20 20.05 -15.83 -2.08
N LYS A 21 20.05 -14.51 -1.88
CA LYS A 21 19.39 -13.79 -0.76
C LYS A 21 19.61 -14.43 0.63
N PRO A 22 20.87 -14.70 1.06
CA PRO A 22 21.14 -15.28 2.38
C PRO A 22 20.59 -14.45 3.56
N GLU A 23 20.46 -13.13 3.38
CA GLU A 23 19.92 -12.18 4.34
C GLU A 23 18.46 -12.46 4.74
N GLN A 24 17.70 -13.21 3.94
CA GLN A 24 16.31 -13.59 4.25
C GLN A 24 16.21 -14.64 5.36
N GLY A 25 17.30 -15.32 5.71
CA GLY A 25 17.33 -16.25 6.84
C GLY A 25 16.46 -17.51 6.69
N THR A 26 15.89 -17.76 5.50
CA THR A 26 15.01 -18.92 5.21
C THR A 26 15.78 -20.24 5.04
N GLY A 27 17.11 -20.19 5.07
CA GLY A 27 17.98 -21.30 4.70
C GLY A 27 18.04 -21.50 3.17
N PRO A 28 19.22 -21.71 2.57
CA PRO A 28 19.30 -21.88 1.12
C PRO A 28 18.84 -23.30 0.74
N ASN A 29 17.92 -23.38 -0.21
CA ASN A 29 17.58 -24.67 -0.85
C ASN A 29 18.53 -25.01 -2.01
N VAL A 30 19.20 -24.00 -2.58
CA VAL A 30 20.06 -24.10 -3.76
C VAL A 30 21.40 -23.43 -3.49
N TYR A 31 22.48 -24.12 -3.85
CA TYR A 31 23.85 -23.65 -3.72
C TYR A 31 24.50 -23.74 -5.10
N TYR A 32 25.11 -22.65 -5.53
CA TYR A 32 25.66 -22.49 -6.86
C TYR A 32 27.18 -22.65 -6.83
N LEU A 33 27.70 -23.56 -7.65
CA LEU A 33 29.12 -23.76 -7.82
C LEU A 33 29.58 -23.10 -9.13
N GLY A 34 30.52 -22.15 -9.03
CA GLY A 34 31.09 -21.47 -10.21
C GLY A 34 30.12 -20.57 -10.98
N ALA A 35 28.94 -20.28 -10.45
CA ALA A 35 27.98 -19.39 -11.09
C ALA A 35 28.38 -17.91 -10.94
N ASP A 36 28.26 -17.18 -12.04
CA ASP A 36 28.46 -15.73 -12.08
C ASP A 36 27.40 -15.01 -11.24
N GLU A 37 27.77 -13.84 -10.69
CA GLU A 37 26.88 -13.03 -9.87
C GLU A 37 25.61 -12.62 -10.62
N ALA A 38 25.75 -12.26 -11.90
CA ALA A 38 24.63 -11.85 -12.75
C ALA A 38 23.67 -13.00 -13.09
N ALA A 39 24.10 -14.26 -12.92
CA ALA A 39 23.25 -15.43 -13.09
C ALA A 39 22.44 -15.77 -11.83
N ILE A 40 22.88 -15.29 -10.65
CA ILE A 40 22.22 -15.55 -9.36
C ILE A 40 21.33 -14.37 -8.96
N ASN A 41 21.79 -13.15 -9.21
CA ASN A 41 21.16 -11.91 -8.79
C ASN A 41 20.62 -11.14 -10.01
N PRO A 42 19.29 -11.15 -10.25
CA PRO A 42 18.68 -10.51 -11.41
C PRO A 42 18.98 -9.00 -11.53
N GLU A 43 19.20 -8.34 -10.39
CA GLU A 43 19.54 -6.90 -10.33
C GLU A 43 20.94 -6.57 -10.88
N ALA A 44 21.81 -7.57 -10.98
CA ALA A 44 23.15 -7.42 -11.55
C ALA A 44 23.14 -7.50 -13.09
N ALA A 45 22.05 -7.99 -13.68
CA ALA A 45 21.84 -8.03 -15.12
C ALA A 45 20.93 -6.89 -15.58
N THR A 46 21.21 -6.34 -16.76
CA THR A 46 20.34 -5.35 -17.38
C THR A 46 19.23 -6.06 -18.16
N GLU A 47 17.97 -5.76 -17.84
CA GLU A 47 16.83 -6.28 -18.61
C GLU A 47 16.79 -5.61 -19.99
N GLU A 48 16.91 -6.40 -21.06
CA GLU A 48 16.87 -5.89 -22.42
C GLU A 48 15.43 -5.83 -22.94
N LEU A 49 14.99 -4.68 -23.44
CA LEU A 49 13.67 -4.58 -24.08
C LEU A 49 13.60 -5.44 -25.36
N PRO A 50 12.41 -5.87 -25.80
CA PRO A 50 12.19 -6.83 -26.91
C PRO A 50 12.81 -6.49 -28.28
N HIS A 51 13.39 -5.30 -28.43
CA HIS A 51 13.96 -4.76 -29.66
C HIS A 51 15.44 -4.37 -29.52
N MET A 52 16.07 -4.65 -28.38
CA MET A 52 17.46 -4.22 -28.12
C MET A 52 18.49 -5.18 -28.72
N THR A 53 18.20 -6.48 -28.84
CA THR A 53 19.11 -7.44 -29.45
C THR A 53 18.38 -8.47 -30.32
N MET A 54 19.12 -9.10 -31.25
CA MET A 54 18.59 -10.18 -32.12
C MET A 54 18.08 -11.38 -31.31
N TRP A 55 18.55 -11.53 -30.07
CA TRP A 55 18.28 -12.67 -29.20
C TRP A 55 17.27 -12.37 -28.09
N SER A 56 16.85 -11.11 -27.91
CA SER A 56 15.87 -10.75 -26.87
C SER A 56 14.52 -11.36 -27.21
N THR A 57 14.15 -12.45 -26.54
CA THR A 57 12.83 -13.08 -26.68
C THR A 57 11.86 -12.62 -25.61
N LEU A 58 12.01 -11.39 -25.08
CA LEU A 58 10.96 -10.80 -24.26
C LEU A 58 9.73 -10.61 -25.14
N LEU A 59 8.85 -11.59 -25.08
CA LEU A 59 7.60 -11.60 -25.81
C LEU A 59 6.74 -10.46 -25.28
N LYS A 60 6.14 -9.66 -26.16
CA LYS A 60 5.07 -8.74 -25.78
C LYS A 60 3.78 -9.56 -25.86
N PRO A 61 3.20 -10.04 -24.76
CA PRO A 61 1.98 -10.83 -24.86
C PRO A 61 0.84 -9.86 -25.14
N HIS A 62 0.05 -10.22 -26.15
CA HIS A 62 -1.02 -9.39 -26.68
C HIS A 62 -2.21 -9.17 -25.75
N HIS A 63 -2.17 -9.67 -24.51
CA HIS A 63 -3.35 -9.71 -23.66
C HIS A 63 -3.13 -9.37 -22.18
N GLU A 64 -4.15 -8.72 -21.62
CA GLU A 64 -4.21 -8.22 -20.24
C GLU A 64 -4.36 -9.30 -19.16
N ASP A 65 -4.78 -10.51 -19.55
CA ASP A 65 -5.13 -11.62 -18.67
C ASP A 65 -4.38 -12.88 -19.11
N GLU A 66 -3.60 -13.49 -18.22
CA GLU A 66 -2.83 -14.74 -18.50
C GLU A 66 -3.72 -15.88 -19.03
N ARG A 67 -5.03 -15.80 -18.79
CA ARG A 67 -6.06 -16.73 -19.30
C ARG A 67 -6.26 -16.72 -20.81
N SER A 68 -5.74 -15.70 -21.49
CA SER A 68 -5.89 -15.50 -22.93
C SER A 68 -4.62 -15.78 -23.72
N ILE A 69 -3.63 -16.42 -23.08
CA ILE A 69 -2.48 -16.99 -23.77
C ILE A 69 -2.99 -18.18 -24.61
N ASP A 70 -3.33 -17.89 -25.86
CA ASP A 70 -3.63 -18.88 -26.88
C ASP A 70 -2.31 -19.52 -27.35
N MET A 71 -2.03 -20.73 -26.86
CA MET A 71 -0.82 -21.49 -27.19
C MET A 71 -0.71 -21.82 -28.69
N GLY A 72 -1.78 -21.63 -29.48
CA GLY A 72 -1.82 -21.85 -30.93
C GLY A 72 -1.44 -20.63 -31.78
N LYS A 73 -1.25 -19.45 -31.19
CA LYS A 73 -0.85 -18.24 -31.94
C LYS A 73 0.65 -18.00 -31.90
N SER A 74 1.19 -17.59 -33.04
CA SER A 74 2.58 -17.13 -33.17
C SER A 74 2.88 -16.10 -32.08
N LEU A 75 3.97 -16.35 -31.36
CA LEU A 75 4.49 -15.51 -30.29
C LEU A 75 5.12 -14.20 -30.84
N ARG A 76 5.19 -14.00 -32.15
CA ARG A 76 5.69 -12.74 -32.72
C ARG A 76 4.66 -11.61 -32.54
N PRO A 77 5.10 -10.36 -32.25
CA PRO A 77 4.19 -9.22 -32.25
C PRO A 77 3.49 -9.14 -33.60
N SER A 78 2.16 -9.01 -33.63
CA SER A 78 1.48 -8.66 -34.88
C SER A 78 1.90 -7.24 -35.27
N HIS A 79 2.26 -7.05 -36.54
CA HIS A 79 2.65 -5.74 -37.08
C HIS A 79 1.55 -4.66 -36.95
N ASP A 80 0.32 -5.04 -36.60
CA ASP A 80 -0.85 -4.15 -36.50
C ASP A 80 -0.86 -3.15 -35.33
N SER A 81 0.19 -3.08 -34.50
CA SER A 81 0.27 -2.08 -33.41
C SER A 81 0.89 -0.74 -33.81
N ASP A 82 1.38 -0.61 -35.05
CA ASP A 82 1.86 0.66 -35.62
C ASP A 82 0.76 1.41 -36.40
N VAL A 83 -0.44 1.52 -35.84
CA VAL A 83 -1.44 2.47 -36.33
C VAL A 83 -1.25 3.80 -35.60
N PRO A 84 -0.79 4.88 -36.26
CA PRO A 84 -0.66 6.18 -35.62
C PRO A 84 -2.05 6.70 -35.28
N GLY A 85 -2.36 6.85 -33.99
CA GLY A 85 -3.58 7.54 -33.55
C GLY A 85 -4.45 6.87 -32.50
N GLN A 86 -4.07 5.75 -31.87
CA GLN A 86 -4.79 5.26 -30.69
C GLN A 86 -4.34 5.98 -29.41
N PRO A 87 -5.19 6.81 -28.77
CA PRO A 87 -4.93 7.38 -27.47
C PRO A 87 -5.19 6.31 -26.42
N GLY A 88 -4.21 5.45 -26.19
CA GLY A 88 -4.34 4.33 -25.26
C GLY A 88 -3.13 3.41 -25.21
N ALA A 89 -1.95 3.87 -25.68
CA ALA A 89 -0.71 3.12 -25.50
C ALA A 89 -0.43 2.98 -24.00
N TYR A 90 -0.86 1.86 -23.43
CA TYR A 90 -0.56 1.47 -22.06
C TYR A 90 0.96 1.57 -21.88
N LYS A 91 1.41 2.37 -20.91
CA LYS A 91 2.79 2.33 -20.43
C LYS A 91 3.03 0.90 -19.91
N GLY A 92 3.74 0.10 -20.68
CA GLY A 92 4.12 -1.26 -20.30
C GLY A 92 4.97 -1.27 -19.03
N TYR A 93 5.24 -2.46 -18.49
CA TYR A 93 6.26 -2.64 -17.45
C TYR A 93 7.55 -1.92 -17.86
N ILE A 94 8.01 -0.99 -17.03
CA ILE A 94 9.30 -0.33 -17.21
C ILE A 94 10.24 -1.02 -16.21
N PRO A 95 11.27 -1.74 -16.68
CA PRO A 95 12.17 -2.43 -15.78
C PRO A 95 12.92 -1.44 -14.88
N SER A 96 13.20 -1.86 -13.64
CA SER A 96 14.12 -1.11 -12.78
C SER A 96 15.53 -1.16 -13.37
N GLN A 97 16.25 -0.04 -13.35
CA GLN A 97 17.65 -0.03 -13.79
C GLN A 97 18.52 -0.89 -12.86
N ALA A 98 19.45 -1.64 -13.44
CA ALA A 98 20.46 -2.39 -12.69
C ALA A 98 21.32 -1.41 -11.87
N VAL A 99 21.37 -1.59 -10.55
CA VAL A 99 22.12 -0.70 -9.65
C VAL A 99 23.63 -0.97 -9.76
N ASN A 100 24.02 -2.21 -10.05
CA ASN A 100 25.41 -2.65 -10.23
C ASN A 100 25.50 -3.65 -11.41
N SER A 101 25.60 -3.16 -12.65
CA SER A 101 25.76 -4.05 -13.80
C SER A 101 27.13 -4.73 -13.74
N HIS A 102 27.18 -6.01 -13.34
CA HIS A 102 28.41 -6.78 -13.35
C HIS A 102 28.71 -7.24 -14.78
N GLY A 103 29.86 -6.83 -15.33
CA GLY A 103 30.37 -7.33 -16.61
C GLY A 103 29.53 -7.02 -17.85
N GLY A 104 28.56 -6.10 -17.77
CA GLY A 104 27.65 -5.80 -18.88
C GLY A 104 26.64 -6.92 -19.17
N ALA A 105 26.39 -7.80 -18.18
CA ALA A 105 25.43 -8.89 -18.29
C ALA A 105 24.03 -8.38 -18.66
N ARG A 106 23.39 -9.11 -19.59
CA ARG A 106 22.11 -8.74 -20.20
C ARG A 106 21.16 -9.94 -20.12
N VAL A 107 19.92 -9.69 -19.75
CA VAL A 107 18.87 -10.71 -19.73
C VAL A 107 18.37 -10.91 -21.15
N VAL A 108 18.71 -12.05 -21.75
CA VAL A 108 18.34 -12.41 -23.13
C VAL A 108 17.05 -13.22 -23.18
N TYR A 109 16.81 -14.04 -22.15
CA TYR A 109 15.63 -14.88 -22.00
C TYR A 109 15.03 -14.72 -20.61
N ASP A 110 13.75 -14.35 -20.55
CA ASP A 110 12.96 -14.32 -19.33
C ASP A 110 11.47 -14.50 -19.67
N THR A 111 10.67 -14.83 -18.67
CA THR A 111 9.21 -14.91 -18.80
C THR A 111 8.67 -13.50 -19.05
N PRO A 112 7.81 -13.29 -20.07
CA PRO A 112 7.32 -11.95 -20.36
C PRO A 112 6.53 -11.35 -19.19
N LYS A 113 7.05 -10.24 -18.65
CA LYS A 113 6.46 -9.48 -17.53
C LYS A 113 5.56 -8.37 -18.09
N ASN A 114 4.27 -8.64 -18.25
CA ASN A 114 3.33 -7.66 -18.87
C ASN A 114 3.04 -6.48 -17.96
N ARG A 115 2.91 -6.79 -16.68
CA ARG A 115 2.40 -5.91 -15.62
C ARG A 115 3.02 -6.35 -14.30
N ALA A 116 3.17 -5.40 -13.40
CA ALA A 116 3.37 -5.71 -12.00
C ALA A 116 2.19 -6.61 -11.53
N PRO A 117 2.45 -7.72 -10.80
CA PRO A 117 1.43 -8.74 -10.52
C PRO A 117 0.24 -8.20 -9.71
N TRP A 118 0.43 -7.10 -8.97
CA TRP A 118 -0.65 -6.39 -8.27
C TRP A 118 -0.93 -5.06 -8.98
N GLY A 119 -2.19 -4.87 -9.34
CA GLY A 119 -2.63 -3.70 -10.08
C GLY A 119 -3.20 -2.60 -9.19
N TRP A 120 -3.86 -1.65 -9.83
CA TRP A 120 -4.52 -0.50 -9.19
C TRP A 120 -5.48 -0.87 -8.04
N LYS A 121 -6.08 -2.08 -8.06
CA LYS A 121 -6.98 -2.57 -7.01
C LYS A 121 -6.29 -2.58 -5.64
N VAL A 122 -5.03 -3.02 -5.57
CA VAL A 122 -4.28 -3.12 -4.31
C VAL A 122 -4.03 -1.75 -3.72
N SER A 123 -3.46 -0.83 -4.50
CA SER A 123 -3.25 0.55 -4.05
C SER A 123 -4.56 1.24 -3.66
N THR A 124 -5.65 0.97 -4.39
CA THR A 124 -6.96 1.56 -4.10
C THR A 124 -7.52 1.02 -2.78
N TYR A 125 -7.50 -0.29 -2.56
CA TYR A 125 -8.05 -0.84 -1.33
C TYR A 125 -7.23 -0.44 -0.11
N LEU A 126 -5.91 -0.21 -0.24
CA LEU A 126 -5.09 0.33 0.86
C LEU A 126 -5.57 1.73 1.25
N GLY A 127 -5.79 2.60 0.28
CA GLY A 127 -6.32 3.94 0.52
C GLY A 127 -7.73 3.95 1.10
N THR A 128 -8.66 3.14 0.54
CA THR A 128 -10.04 3.05 1.07
C THR A 128 -10.07 2.46 2.47
N LYS A 129 -9.24 1.45 2.74
CA LYS A 129 -9.09 0.86 4.07
C LYS A 129 -8.58 1.87 5.09
N SER A 130 -7.60 2.69 4.70
CA SER A 130 -7.09 3.78 5.56
C SER A 130 -8.16 4.81 5.89
N ILE A 131 -9.03 5.18 4.94
CA ILE A 131 -10.19 6.05 5.21
C ILE A 131 -11.16 5.36 6.17
N GLY A 132 -11.56 4.12 5.87
CA GLY A 132 -12.53 3.36 6.65
C GLY A 132 -12.10 3.19 8.12
N ALA A 133 -10.88 2.68 8.33
CA ALA A 133 -10.31 2.54 9.66
C ALA A 133 -10.04 3.89 10.33
N GLY A 134 -9.50 4.84 9.57
CA GLY A 134 -9.05 6.14 10.04
C GLY A 134 -10.15 6.96 10.69
N VAL A 135 -11.31 7.07 10.06
CA VAL A 135 -12.41 7.88 10.60
C VAL A 135 -12.89 7.37 11.95
N MET A 136 -12.87 6.05 12.16
CA MET A 136 -13.25 5.45 13.45
C MET A 136 -12.17 5.61 14.51
N ILE A 137 -10.89 5.48 14.16
CA ILE A 137 -9.78 5.74 15.09
C ILE A 137 -9.86 7.19 15.58
N VAL A 138 -10.00 8.14 14.65
CA VAL A 138 -10.08 9.58 14.98
C VAL A 138 -11.35 9.89 15.76
N ALA A 139 -12.50 9.32 15.39
CA ALA A 139 -13.74 9.51 16.13
C ALA A 139 -13.66 8.97 17.56
N ALA A 140 -13.13 7.76 17.75
CA ALA A 140 -12.92 7.18 19.07
C ALA A 140 -11.99 8.04 19.93
N LEU A 141 -10.87 8.52 19.36
CA LEU A 141 -9.95 9.41 20.05
C LEU A 141 -10.63 10.72 20.49
N LEU A 142 -11.31 11.40 19.57
CA LEU A 142 -11.97 12.68 19.85
C LEU A 142 -13.09 12.52 20.89
N LEU A 143 -13.86 11.44 20.83
CA LEU A 143 -14.89 11.17 21.83
C LEU A 143 -14.31 10.79 23.19
N ALA A 144 -13.19 10.05 23.23
CA ALA A 144 -12.51 9.73 24.47
C ALA A 144 -11.99 11.00 25.17
N LEU A 145 -11.44 11.96 24.40
CA LEU A 145 -10.87 13.20 24.95
C LEU A 145 -11.94 14.22 25.40
N ASN A 146 -13.12 14.21 24.77
CA ASN A 146 -14.12 15.27 24.96
C ASN A 146 -15.39 14.78 25.66
N GLY A 147 -15.58 13.47 25.73
CA GLY A 147 -16.82 12.86 26.20
C GLY A 147 -18.02 13.16 25.29
N TRP A 148 -19.02 12.29 25.41
CA TRP A 148 -20.33 12.43 24.77
C TRP A 148 -21.22 13.51 25.41
N GLY A 149 -20.89 13.93 26.63
CA GLY A 149 -21.66 14.88 27.44
C GLY A 149 -21.16 16.32 27.42
N SER A 150 -20.08 16.61 26.69
CA SER A 150 -19.49 17.95 26.66
C SER A 150 -20.41 19.01 26.03
N ALA A 151 -20.15 20.27 26.37
CA ALA A 151 -20.75 21.46 25.75
C ALA A 151 -20.49 21.61 24.23
N LEU A 152 -19.81 20.62 23.61
CA LEU A 152 -19.41 20.56 22.21
C LEU A 152 -20.57 20.13 21.29
N GLY A 153 -21.72 20.81 21.39
CA GLY A 153 -22.77 20.88 20.37
C GLY A 153 -23.43 19.58 19.85
N SER A 154 -24.53 19.74 19.11
CA SER A 154 -25.18 18.66 18.36
C SER A 154 -24.36 18.22 17.14
N THR A 155 -23.57 19.13 16.56
CA THR A 155 -22.79 18.88 15.34
C THR A 155 -21.68 17.86 15.55
N LEU A 156 -20.97 17.90 16.68
CA LEU A 156 -19.91 16.91 16.97
C LEU A 156 -20.50 15.50 17.14
N LYS A 157 -21.67 15.39 17.76
CA LYS A 157 -22.39 14.12 17.92
C LYS A 157 -22.84 13.55 16.57
N ALA A 158 -23.35 14.41 15.69
CA ALA A 158 -23.69 14.02 14.32
C ALA A 158 -22.44 13.56 13.55
N LEU A 159 -21.34 14.31 13.64
CA LEU A 159 -20.08 14.01 12.97
C LEU A 159 -19.48 12.68 13.44
N LEU A 160 -19.28 12.49 14.75
CA LEU A 160 -18.54 11.34 15.30
C LEU A 160 -19.43 10.13 15.58
N GLY A 161 -20.72 10.35 15.86
CA GLY A 161 -21.68 9.28 16.11
C GLY A 161 -22.26 8.67 14.85
N ILE A 162 -22.60 9.51 13.86
CA ILE A 162 -23.29 9.07 12.65
C ILE A 162 -22.36 9.16 11.44
N GLY A 163 -21.72 10.32 11.24
CA GLY A 163 -20.85 10.57 10.09
C GLY A 163 -19.66 9.62 10.01
N ALA A 164 -18.92 9.46 11.10
CA ALA A 164 -17.74 8.60 11.17
C ALA A 164 -18.04 7.13 10.80
N PRO A 165 -18.99 6.40 11.43
CA PRO A 165 -19.26 5.02 11.05
C PRO A 165 -19.95 4.87 9.69
N VAL A 166 -20.66 5.89 9.18
CA VAL A 166 -21.21 5.85 7.82
C VAL A 166 -20.09 5.92 6.78
N ILE A 167 -19.15 6.87 6.94
CA ILE A 167 -17.97 6.95 6.07
C ILE A 167 -17.12 5.68 6.25
N GLY A 168 -16.89 5.27 7.50
CA GLY A 168 -16.14 4.09 7.89
C GLY A 168 -16.64 2.84 7.17
N GLY A 169 -17.90 2.48 7.45
CA GLY A 169 -18.56 1.32 6.88
C GLY A 169 -18.66 1.36 5.35
N PHE A 170 -18.88 2.54 4.74
CA PHE A 170 -18.89 2.69 3.29
C PHE A 170 -17.52 2.35 2.66
N PHE A 171 -16.44 2.90 3.20
CA PHE A 171 -15.09 2.66 2.70
C PHE A 171 -14.57 1.26 3.05
N VAL A 172 -14.97 0.68 4.20
CA VAL A 172 -14.73 -0.73 4.52
C VAL A 172 -15.48 -1.64 3.53
N ALA A 173 -16.72 -1.34 3.18
CA ALA A 173 -17.47 -2.11 2.17
C ALA A 173 -16.81 -2.05 0.78
N ILE A 174 -16.33 -0.86 0.36
CA ILE A 174 -15.53 -0.73 -0.88
C ILE A 174 -14.26 -1.57 -0.78
N THR A 175 -13.55 -1.51 0.35
CA THR A 175 -12.33 -2.29 0.58
C THR A 175 -12.61 -3.79 0.44
N LEU A 176 -13.67 -4.30 1.06
CA LEU A 176 -14.08 -5.71 0.95
C LEU A 176 -14.45 -6.08 -0.49
N ALA A 177 -15.18 -5.23 -1.20
CA ALA A 177 -15.55 -5.46 -2.60
C ALA A 177 -14.30 -5.51 -3.50
N LEU A 178 -13.34 -4.61 -3.31
CA LEU A 178 -12.07 -4.59 -4.03
C LEU A 178 -11.22 -5.82 -3.70
N LEU A 179 -11.14 -6.23 -2.44
CA LEU A 179 -10.44 -7.45 -2.02
C LEU A 179 -11.03 -8.69 -2.70
N ILE A 180 -12.37 -8.83 -2.72
CA ILE A 180 -13.04 -9.94 -3.40
C ILE A 180 -12.79 -9.89 -4.91
N ALA A 181 -12.86 -8.71 -5.52
CA ALA A 181 -12.61 -8.53 -6.95
C ALA A 181 -11.14 -8.72 -7.35
N ASP A 182 -10.21 -8.58 -6.40
CA ASP A 182 -8.79 -8.85 -6.60
C ASP A 182 -8.47 -10.36 -6.51
N LEU A 183 -9.34 -11.15 -5.85
CA LEU A 183 -9.25 -12.61 -5.92
C LEU A 183 -9.41 -13.06 -7.37
N LYS A 184 -8.45 -13.82 -7.88
CA LYS A 184 -8.55 -14.46 -9.20
C LYS A 184 -9.73 -15.45 -9.28
N ARG A 185 -10.24 -15.92 -8.13
CA ARG A 185 -11.45 -16.75 -7.99
C ARG A 185 -12.40 -16.15 -6.93
N PRO A 186 -13.19 -15.12 -7.29
CA PRO A 186 -14.07 -14.43 -6.34
C PRO A 186 -15.19 -15.33 -5.81
N ASP A 187 -15.58 -16.36 -6.58
CA ASP A 187 -16.54 -17.40 -6.19
C ASP A 187 -16.12 -18.17 -4.92
N ARG A 188 -14.82 -18.16 -4.60
CA ARG A 188 -14.24 -18.85 -3.44
C ARG A 188 -13.95 -17.92 -2.27
N ALA A 189 -14.38 -16.66 -2.30
CA ALA A 189 -14.06 -15.69 -1.24
C ALA A 189 -14.41 -16.19 0.17
N LEU A 190 -15.55 -16.88 0.32
CA LEU A 190 -15.99 -17.45 1.59
C LEU A 190 -15.05 -18.53 2.14
N TYR A 191 -14.20 -19.15 1.33
CA TYR A 191 -13.23 -20.13 1.81
C TYR A 191 -12.16 -19.50 2.71
N LEU A 192 -11.95 -18.18 2.61
CA LEU A 192 -11.05 -17.47 3.51
C LEU A 192 -11.50 -17.59 4.98
N VAL A 193 -12.81 -17.66 5.20
CA VAL A 193 -13.44 -17.84 6.52
C VAL A 193 -13.73 -19.33 6.78
N LEU A 194 -14.28 -20.06 5.80
CA LEU A 194 -14.73 -21.44 5.99
C LEU A 194 -13.59 -22.48 5.96
N LYS A 195 -12.45 -22.16 5.35
CA LYS A 195 -11.28 -23.03 5.17
C LYS A 195 -9.99 -22.26 5.47
N SER A 196 -9.97 -21.62 6.64
CA SER A 196 -8.91 -20.71 7.04
C SER A 196 -7.57 -21.41 7.32
N ASN A 197 -6.48 -20.84 6.79
CA ASN A 197 -5.11 -21.16 7.22
C ASN A 197 -4.60 -20.05 8.14
N LEU A 198 -4.46 -20.33 9.45
CA LEU A 198 -4.11 -19.35 10.47
C LEU A 198 -2.65 -18.84 10.40
N THR A 199 -1.82 -19.44 9.55
CA THR A 199 -0.48 -18.90 9.26
C THR A 199 -0.51 -17.76 8.23
N SER A 200 -1.64 -17.52 7.56
CA SER A 200 -1.78 -16.49 6.54
C SER A 200 -2.33 -15.17 7.10
N TRP A 201 -1.63 -14.07 6.84
CA TRP A 201 -2.13 -12.73 7.19
C TRP A 201 -3.30 -12.27 6.32
N LEU A 202 -3.54 -12.91 5.17
CA LEU A 202 -4.76 -12.68 4.38
C LEU A 202 -6.01 -13.12 5.17
N VAL A 203 -5.94 -14.25 5.88
CA VAL A 203 -7.03 -14.77 6.73
C VAL A 203 -7.24 -13.86 7.93
N TRP A 204 -6.16 -13.48 8.63
CA TRP A 204 -6.24 -12.54 9.75
C TRP A 204 -6.82 -11.20 9.33
N GLY A 205 -6.43 -10.68 8.17
CA GLY A 205 -7.01 -9.48 7.58
C GLY A 205 -8.54 -9.57 7.41
N ALA A 206 -9.05 -10.70 6.92
CA ALA A 206 -10.48 -10.91 6.78
C ALA A 206 -11.22 -10.94 8.12
N TYR A 207 -10.66 -11.59 9.15
CA TYR A 207 -11.25 -11.58 10.49
C TYR A 207 -11.22 -10.20 11.13
N ILE A 208 -10.11 -9.48 11.03
CA ILE A 208 -9.96 -8.12 11.56
C ILE A 208 -10.96 -7.19 10.89
N LEU A 209 -11.04 -7.18 9.55
CA LEU A 209 -11.99 -6.34 8.80
C LEU A 209 -13.44 -6.71 9.08
N GLY A 210 -13.76 -8.00 9.18
CA GLY A 210 -15.11 -8.47 9.49
C GLY A 210 -15.58 -8.02 10.87
N ILE A 211 -14.76 -8.22 11.90
CA ILE A 211 -15.06 -7.78 13.27
C ILE A 211 -15.11 -6.25 13.34
N PHE A 212 -14.17 -5.55 12.68
CA PHE A 212 -14.16 -4.10 12.63
C PHE A 212 -15.44 -3.53 12.00
N GLY A 213 -15.90 -4.09 10.87
CA GLY A 213 -17.16 -3.69 10.26
C GLY A 213 -18.39 -3.94 11.15
N LEU A 214 -18.39 -5.00 11.96
CA LEU A 214 -19.44 -5.24 12.96
C LEU A 214 -19.41 -4.20 14.09
N ILE A 215 -18.22 -3.79 14.54
CA ILE A 215 -18.05 -2.72 15.51
C ILE A 215 -18.58 -1.40 14.95
N GLU A 216 -18.27 -1.06 13.70
CA GLU A 216 -18.79 0.14 13.01
C GLU A 216 -20.32 0.14 12.92
N ALA A 217 -20.91 -0.99 12.52
CA ALA A 217 -22.36 -1.12 12.44
C ALA A 217 -23.04 -0.99 13.82
N THR A 218 -22.43 -1.58 14.85
CA THR A 218 -22.92 -1.49 16.24
C THR A 218 -22.81 -0.06 16.77
N TRP A 219 -21.70 0.61 16.49
CA TRP A 219 -21.49 2.01 16.85
C TRP A 219 -22.55 2.90 16.19
N PHE A 220 -22.77 2.74 14.88
CA PHE A 220 -23.80 3.48 14.16
C PHE A 220 -25.19 3.27 14.80
N LEU A 221 -25.54 2.01 15.12
CA LEU A 221 -26.80 1.69 15.77
C LEU A 221 -26.94 2.36 17.15
N PHE A 222 -25.88 2.32 17.97
CA PHE A 222 -25.89 2.98 19.28
C PHE A 222 -26.03 4.49 19.16
N ALA A 223 -25.37 5.12 18.20
CA ALA A 223 -25.53 6.54 17.94
C ALA A 223 -26.95 6.88 17.46
N LEU A 224 -27.53 6.08 16.57
CA LEU A 224 -28.88 6.26 16.05
C LEU A 224 -29.95 6.14 17.15
N LEU A 225 -29.77 5.18 18.08
CA LEU A 225 -30.67 4.95 19.21
C LEU A 225 -30.40 5.87 20.41
N GLY A 226 -29.37 6.72 20.35
CA GLY A 226 -28.95 7.56 21.47
C GLY A 226 -28.38 6.79 22.66
N PHE A 227 -27.91 5.55 22.46
CA PHE A 227 -27.33 4.71 23.51
C PHE A 227 -25.87 5.08 23.80
N THR A 228 -25.70 6.21 24.49
CA THR A 228 -24.39 6.83 24.77
C THR A 228 -23.45 5.94 25.57
N ALA A 229 -23.97 5.22 26.57
CA ALA A 229 -23.19 4.27 27.37
C ALA A 229 -22.54 3.19 26.49
N GLY A 230 -23.29 2.65 25.51
CA GLY A 230 -22.77 1.67 24.55
C GLY A 230 -21.60 2.21 23.72
N LEU A 231 -21.64 3.48 23.32
CA LEU A 231 -20.57 4.09 22.53
C LEU A 231 -19.27 4.18 23.31
N TYR A 232 -19.33 4.48 24.62
CA TYR A 232 -18.13 4.46 25.48
C TYR A 232 -17.50 3.07 25.56
N TRP A 233 -18.31 2.01 25.63
CA TRP A 233 -17.82 0.64 25.60
C TRP A 233 -17.14 0.28 24.28
N LEU A 234 -17.56 0.90 23.17
CA LEU A 234 -17.00 0.68 21.85
C LEU A 234 -15.76 1.53 21.53
N LEU A 235 -15.40 2.53 22.34
CA LEU A 235 -14.23 3.38 22.08
C LEU A 235 -12.94 2.57 21.92
N VAL A 236 -12.65 1.71 22.90
CA VAL A 236 -11.44 0.89 22.90
C VAL A 236 -11.48 -0.18 21.80
N PRO A 237 -12.55 -0.99 21.65
CA PRO A 237 -12.67 -1.91 20.53
C PRO A 237 -12.54 -1.25 19.16
N ALA A 238 -13.21 -0.12 18.93
CA ALA A 238 -13.16 0.60 17.65
C ALA A 238 -11.74 1.12 17.35
N ALA A 239 -11.04 1.67 18.35
CA ALA A 239 -9.66 2.12 18.17
C ALA A 239 -8.71 0.94 17.90
N LEU A 240 -8.79 -0.14 18.68
CA LEU A 240 -7.90 -1.30 18.52
C LEU A 240 -8.12 -2.05 17.21
N PHE A 241 -9.38 -2.37 16.88
CA PHE A 241 -9.69 -3.02 15.60
C PHE A 241 -9.53 -2.07 14.41
N GLY A 242 -9.69 -0.76 14.59
CA GLY A 242 -9.33 0.24 13.57
C GLY A 242 -7.84 0.24 13.28
N ILE A 243 -6.98 0.28 14.31
CA ILE A 243 -5.52 0.16 14.16
C ILE A 243 -5.16 -1.19 13.53
N GLY A 244 -5.81 -2.27 13.95
CA GLY A 244 -5.67 -3.59 13.33
C GLY A 244 -6.05 -3.59 11.85
N ALA A 245 -7.20 -3.01 11.49
CA ALA A 245 -7.71 -2.92 10.13
C ALA A 245 -6.79 -2.08 9.24
N ALA A 246 -6.25 -0.97 9.76
CA ALA A 246 -5.24 -0.18 9.06
C ALA A 246 -3.92 -0.95 8.88
N GLY A 247 -3.43 -1.57 9.96
CA GLY A 247 -2.07 -2.07 10.09
C GLY A 247 -1.83 -3.52 9.67
N TYR A 248 -2.84 -4.40 9.65
CA TYR A 248 -2.63 -5.84 9.37
C TYR A 248 -1.92 -6.10 8.04
N THR A 249 -2.11 -5.19 7.08
CA THR A 249 -1.53 -5.32 5.76
C THR A 249 -0.01 -5.16 5.78
N ALA A 250 0.59 -4.52 6.79
CA ALA A 250 2.04 -4.52 6.96
C ALA A 250 2.59 -5.95 7.08
N PHE A 251 1.90 -6.79 7.85
CA PHE A 251 2.29 -8.18 8.02
C PHE A 251 1.97 -9.03 6.80
N LEU A 252 0.88 -8.73 6.08
CA LEU A 252 0.57 -9.36 4.79
C LEU A 252 1.67 -9.09 3.76
N PHE A 253 2.13 -7.85 3.67
CA PHE A 253 3.28 -7.45 2.85
C PHE A 253 4.58 -8.11 3.33
N GLY A 254 4.77 -8.21 4.65
CA GLY A 254 5.90 -8.91 5.26
C GLY A 254 6.03 -10.39 4.87
N GLN A 255 4.92 -11.07 4.55
CA GLN A 255 4.92 -12.45 4.07
C GLN A 255 5.39 -12.61 2.62
N ALA A 256 5.55 -11.52 1.87
CA ALA A 256 6.05 -11.56 0.50
C ALA A 256 7.59 -11.57 0.47
N GLU A 257 8.22 -12.67 0.89
CA GLU A 257 9.68 -12.83 1.02
C GLU A 257 10.48 -12.55 -0.27
N GLY A 258 9.84 -12.63 -1.44
CA GLY A 258 10.49 -12.24 -2.69
C GLY A 258 10.70 -10.72 -2.82
N ARG A 259 9.93 -9.90 -2.10
CA ARG A 259 9.75 -8.46 -2.31
C ARG A 259 10.20 -7.68 -1.08
N ASP A 260 11.52 -7.61 -0.89
CA ASP A 260 12.17 -7.11 0.31
C ASP A 260 11.75 -5.68 0.72
N PHE A 261 11.42 -4.81 -0.25
CA PHE A 261 10.92 -3.45 0.01
C PHE A 261 9.65 -3.44 0.87
N TRP A 262 8.79 -4.44 0.73
CA TRP A 262 7.55 -4.55 1.49
C TRP A 262 7.72 -5.11 2.89
N GLN A 263 8.90 -5.64 3.21
CA GLN A 263 9.23 -6.16 4.53
C GLN A 263 9.79 -5.08 5.47
N SER A 264 9.69 -3.80 5.09
CA SER A 264 10.18 -2.71 5.91
C SER A 264 9.49 -2.68 7.29
N PRO A 265 10.26 -2.54 8.38
CA PRO A 265 9.71 -2.38 9.72
C PRO A 265 8.92 -1.07 9.88
N LEU A 266 9.11 -0.09 8.99
CA LEU A 266 8.37 1.19 9.02
C LEU A 266 6.97 1.07 8.45
N LEU A 267 6.63 -0.02 7.75
CA LEU A 267 5.34 -0.14 7.07
C LEU A 267 4.15 -0.07 8.02
N LEU A 268 4.22 -0.71 9.20
CA LEU A 268 3.15 -0.63 10.20
C LEU A 268 2.96 0.82 10.70
N PRO A 269 4.00 1.54 11.17
CA PRO A 269 3.91 2.97 11.47
C PRO A 269 3.34 3.82 10.31
N VAL A 270 3.76 3.56 9.08
CA VAL A 270 3.27 4.28 7.88
C VAL A 270 1.76 4.09 7.72
N LEU A 271 1.26 2.85 7.76
CA LEU A 271 -0.16 2.54 7.60
C LEU A 271 -1.02 3.16 8.72
N VAL A 272 -0.51 3.20 9.95
CA VAL A 272 -1.22 3.84 11.07
C VAL A 272 -1.25 5.36 10.92
N ALA A 273 -0.14 5.99 10.49
CA ALA A 273 -0.10 7.42 10.20
C ALA A 273 -1.05 7.78 9.04
N GLN A 274 -1.09 6.94 8.00
CA GLN A 274 -2.02 7.09 6.88
C GLN A 274 -3.48 6.96 7.30
N ALA A 275 -3.82 6.05 8.21
CA ALA A 275 -5.17 5.96 8.74
C ALA A 275 -5.55 7.22 9.53
N ALA A 276 -4.66 7.76 10.37
CA ALA A 276 -4.92 9.01 11.08
C ALA A 276 -5.09 10.21 10.09
N LEU A 277 -4.26 10.28 9.06
CA LEU A 277 -4.34 11.27 7.98
C LEU A 277 -5.66 11.15 7.22
N ALA A 278 -6.00 9.95 6.77
CA ALA A 278 -7.22 9.67 6.00
C ALA A 278 -8.48 9.96 6.82
N GLY A 279 -8.48 9.54 8.09
CA GLY A 279 -9.57 9.75 9.02
C GLY A 279 -9.82 11.24 9.31
N SER A 280 -8.76 11.98 9.66
CA SER A 280 -8.88 13.41 9.95
C SER A 280 -9.18 14.23 8.70
N GLY A 281 -8.65 13.87 7.53
CA GLY A 281 -8.97 14.50 6.25
C GLY A 281 -10.43 14.29 5.83
N ALA A 282 -10.93 13.05 5.92
CA ALA A 282 -12.32 12.73 5.58
C ALA A 282 -13.32 13.36 6.56
N LEU A 283 -13.04 13.31 7.87
CA LEU A 283 -13.86 13.98 8.89
C LEU A 283 -13.76 15.50 8.78
N GLY A 284 -12.62 16.05 8.37
CA GLY A 284 -12.45 17.48 8.11
C GLY A 284 -13.33 17.97 6.96
N LEU A 285 -13.39 17.20 5.87
CA LEU A 285 -14.29 17.46 4.75
C LEU A 285 -15.77 17.40 5.19
N LEU A 286 -16.15 16.39 5.98
CA LEU A 286 -17.51 16.29 6.51
C LEU A 286 -17.82 17.43 7.49
N ALA A 287 -16.88 17.79 8.36
CA ALA A 287 -17.04 18.89 9.30
C ALA A 287 -17.24 20.22 8.56
N TRP A 288 -16.56 20.44 7.44
CA TRP A 288 -16.81 21.60 6.59
C TRP A 288 -18.23 21.58 6.02
N ALA A 289 -18.68 20.45 5.46
CA ALA A 289 -20.03 20.32 4.93
C ALA A 289 -21.14 20.52 5.98
N LEU A 290 -20.87 20.13 7.23
CA LEU A 290 -21.82 20.24 8.34
C LEU A 290 -21.69 21.53 9.16
N ASN A 291 -20.80 22.46 8.77
CA ASN A 291 -20.46 23.65 9.56
C ASN A 291 -20.09 23.30 11.03
N GLY A 292 -19.12 22.41 11.20
CA GLY A 292 -18.66 21.83 12.47
C GLY A 292 -18.16 22.81 13.53
N GLY A 293 -17.97 24.09 13.18
CA GLY A 293 -17.46 25.12 14.07
C GLY A 293 -15.93 25.06 14.27
N SER A 294 -15.39 26.13 14.85
CA SER A 294 -13.94 26.33 15.00
C SER A 294 -13.27 25.35 15.96
N ALA A 295 -13.97 24.90 17.01
CA ALA A 295 -13.43 23.92 17.95
C ALA A 295 -13.13 22.59 17.27
N VAL A 296 -14.08 22.06 16.50
CA VAL A 296 -13.92 20.82 15.72
C VAL A 296 -12.82 20.98 14.66
N ALA A 297 -12.82 22.13 13.98
CA ALA A 297 -11.78 22.45 13.00
C ALA A 297 -10.38 22.41 13.61
N SER A 298 -10.18 23.01 14.79
CA SER A 298 -8.88 23.06 15.48
C SER A 298 -8.37 21.65 15.84
N MET A 299 -9.25 20.81 16.39
CA MET A 299 -8.90 19.45 16.79
C MET A 299 -8.52 18.56 15.61
N LEU A 300 -9.32 18.57 14.55
CA LEU A 300 -9.04 17.81 13.33
C LEU A 300 -7.81 18.36 12.59
N THR A 301 -7.62 19.69 12.58
CA THR A 301 -6.41 20.33 12.04
C THR A 301 -5.16 19.83 12.75
N THR A 302 -5.19 19.72 14.08
CA THR A 302 -4.05 19.25 14.87
C THR A 302 -3.71 17.80 14.52
N ILE A 303 -4.73 16.92 14.47
CA ILE A 303 -4.55 15.51 14.12
C ILE A 303 -4.01 15.38 12.69
N LEU A 304 -4.61 16.09 11.73
CA LEU A 304 -4.20 16.01 10.33
C LEU A 304 -2.78 16.54 10.13
N LEU A 305 -2.39 17.64 10.79
CA LEU A 305 -1.04 18.19 10.71
C LEU A 305 -0.01 17.20 11.24
N VAL A 306 -0.24 16.62 12.43
CA VAL A 306 0.65 15.60 12.99
C VAL A 306 0.75 14.38 12.07
N ALA A 307 -0.39 13.90 11.55
CA ALA A 307 -0.42 12.75 10.66
C ALA A 307 0.29 13.01 9.32
N LEU A 308 0.16 14.21 8.74
CA LEU A 308 0.87 14.64 7.53
C LEU A 308 2.39 14.68 7.74
N VAL A 309 2.84 15.29 8.84
CA VAL A 309 4.26 15.35 9.19
C VAL A 309 4.82 13.95 9.41
N LEU A 310 4.13 13.11 10.19
CA LEU A 310 4.56 11.72 10.42
C LEU A 310 4.59 10.91 9.13
N HIS A 311 3.54 10.96 8.31
CA HIS A 311 3.50 10.21 7.06
C HIS A 311 4.59 10.66 6.09
N GLY A 312 4.76 11.98 5.92
CA GLY A 312 5.82 12.54 5.09
C GLY A 312 7.21 12.16 5.56
N LEU A 313 7.50 12.29 6.87
CA LEU A 313 8.80 11.92 7.42
C LEU A 313 9.09 10.43 7.30
N LEU A 314 8.12 9.57 7.64
CA LEU A 314 8.27 8.11 7.51
C LEU A 314 8.51 7.71 6.06
N ALA A 315 7.76 8.30 5.11
CA ALA A 315 7.96 8.07 3.69
C ALA A 315 9.33 8.55 3.20
N LEU A 316 9.84 9.69 3.68
CA LEU A 316 11.19 10.15 3.32
C LEU A 316 12.26 9.25 3.93
N ILE A 317 12.11 8.83 5.19
CA ILE A 317 13.04 7.91 5.86
C ILE A 317 13.08 6.56 5.13
N GLU A 318 11.93 6.03 4.71
CA GLU A 318 11.85 4.75 3.98
C GLU A 318 12.67 4.76 2.68
N VAL A 319 12.76 5.91 2.01
CA VAL A 319 13.27 5.98 0.62
C VAL A 319 14.65 6.62 0.52
N PHE A 320 15.02 7.42 1.52
CA PHE A 320 16.36 8.03 1.61
C PHE A 320 17.21 7.44 2.73
N GLY A 321 16.62 6.62 3.61
CA GLY A 321 17.33 5.94 4.69
C GLY A 321 18.30 4.88 4.17
N PRO A 322 19.09 4.27 5.09
CA PRO A 322 19.94 3.14 4.75
C PRO A 322 19.10 1.95 4.26
N HIS A 323 19.43 1.43 3.09
CA HIS A 323 18.76 0.26 2.52
C HIS A 323 19.48 -1.02 2.94
N ALA A 324 18.74 -2.04 3.37
CA ALA A 324 19.29 -3.32 3.83
C ALA A 324 20.00 -4.10 2.72
N ASN A 325 19.53 -3.99 1.47
CA ASN A 325 20.12 -4.64 0.30
C ASN A 325 19.84 -3.83 -0.98
N SER A 326 20.42 -4.29 -2.09
CA SER A 326 20.25 -3.65 -3.40
C SER A 326 18.80 -3.72 -3.92
N HIS A 327 18.05 -4.74 -3.53
CA HIS A 327 16.64 -4.92 -3.92
C HIS A 327 15.76 -3.80 -3.37
N VAL A 328 15.94 -3.45 -2.09
CA VAL A 328 15.23 -2.31 -1.45
C VAL A 328 15.71 -0.99 -2.08
N ALA A 329 17.02 -0.82 -2.30
CA ALA A 329 17.56 0.39 -2.90
C ALA A 329 17.05 0.62 -4.34
N ALA A 330 16.89 -0.44 -5.13
CA ALA A 330 16.34 -0.39 -6.47
C ALA A 330 14.87 0.03 -6.46
N ALA A 331 14.06 -0.48 -5.53
CA ALA A 331 12.66 -0.08 -5.36
C ALA A 331 12.54 1.40 -4.95
N ALA A 332 13.35 1.84 -3.98
CA ALA A 332 13.43 3.24 -3.56
C ALA A 332 13.83 4.17 -4.72
N HIS A 333 14.84 3.79 -5.49
CA HIS A 333 15.26 4.54 -6.67
C HIS A 333 14.17 4.59 -7.75
N TYR A 334 13.50 3.46 -8.02
CA TYR A 334 12.37 3.38 -8.96
C TYR A 334 11.26 4.37 -8.59
N MET A 335 11.04 4.56 -7.30
CA MET A 335 10.03 5.46 -6.76
C MET A 335 10.40 6.95 -6.87
N VAL A 336 11.64 7.31 -6.51
CA VAL A 336 12.05 8.72 -6.35
C VAL A 336 12.76 9.32 -7.55
N ARG A 337 13.50 8.53 -8.32
CA ARG A 337 14.28 8.98 -9.49
C ARG A 337 13.93 8.23 -10.77
N GLY A 338 13.20 7.13 -10.64
CA GLY A 338 12.77 6.27 -11.74
C GLY A 338 11.41 6.66 -12.32
N PRO A 339 10.69 5.68 -12.90
CA PRO A 339 9.42 5.91 -13.61
C PRO A 339 8.30 6.53 -12.77
N LEU A 340 8.33 6.38 -11.44
CA LEU A 340 7.29 6.90 -10.54
C LEU A 340 7.63 8.27 -9.95
N GLN A 341 8.78 8.86 -10.28
CA GLN A 341 9.25 10.13 -9.68
C GLN A 341 8.21 11.26 -9.78
N ASN A 342 7.49 11.34 -10.91
CA ASN A 342 6.49 12.39 -11.12
C ASN A 342 5.27 12.21 -10.22
N ILE A 343 4.89 10.97 -9.92
CA ILE A 343 3.78 10.64 -9.01
C ILE A 343 4.22 10.85 -7.55
N PHE A 344 5.45 10.45 -7.22
CA PHE A 344 6.01 10.61 -5.89
C PHE A 344 6.19 12.10 -5.52
N TRP A 345 6.85 12.90 -6.36
CA TRP A 345 7.13 14.30 -6.03
C TRP A 345 5.94 15.23 -6.24
N GLY A 346 5.11 14.98 -7.26
CA GLY A 346 3.95 15.83 -7.56
C GLY A 346 2.73 15.49 -6.71
N PRO A 347 1.90 14.51 -7.12
CA PRO A 347 0.71 14.07 -6.39
C PRO A 347 0.95 13.69 -4.93
N PHE A 348 1.96 12.88 -4.61
CA PHE A 348 2.20 12.49 -3.22
C PHE A 348 2.81 13.64 -2.41
N PHE A 349 4.00 14.13 -2.77
CA PHE A 349 4.73 15.04 -1.91
C PHE A 349 4.22 16.49 -1.99
N ALA A 350 4.21 17.10 -3.18
CA ALA A 350 3.80 18.50 -3.32
C ALA A 350 2.31 18.71 -3.03
N ILE A 351 1.44 17.90 -3.66
CA ILE A 351 -0.01 18.02 -3.51
C ILE A 351 -0.49 17.36 -2.22
N GLY A 352 0.02 16.18 -1.88
CA GLY A 352 -0.45 15.40 -0.75
C GLY A 352 0.10 15.78 0.61
N ILE A 353 1.30 16.37 0.66
CA ILE A 353 1.97 16.73 1.92
C ILE A 353 2.11 18.25 2.04
N LEU A 354 2.82 18.89 1.11
CA LEU A 354 3.20 20.31 1.26
C LEU A 354 1.99 21.27 1.20
N ILE A 355 1.10 21.09 0.23
CA ILE A 355 -0.09 21.95 0.09
C ILE A 355 -1.01 21.85 1.33
N PRO A 356 -1.44 20.65 1.79
CA PRO A 356 -2.21 20.50 3.01
C PRO A 356 -1.53 21.11 4.22
N LEU A 357 -0.22 20.89 4.42
CA LEU A 357 0.51 21.50 5.53
C LEU A 357 0.43 23.03 5.49
N LEU A 358 0.65 23.63 4.33
CA LEU A 358 0.54 25.08 4.16
C LEU A 358 -0.89 25.58 4.46
N LEU A 359 -1.91 24.92 3.92
CA LEU A 359 -3.32 25.29 4.14
C LEU A 359 -3.70 25.20 5.62
N LEU A 360 -3.25 24.15 6.32
CA LEU A 360 -3.52 23.99 7.75
C LEU A 360 -2.80 25.05 8.58
N VAL A 361 -1.54 25.36 8.28
CA VAL A 361 -0.80 26.45 8.95
C VAL A 361 -1.47 27.80 8.73
N ILE A 362 -1.94 28.10 7.51
CA ILE A 362 -2.73 29.31 7.24
C ILE A 362 -4.04 29.28 8.04
N GLY A 363 -4.71 28.12 8.12
CA GLY A 363 -5.93 27.95 8.90
C GLY A 363 -5.73 28.19 10.40
N LEU A 364 -4.55 27.89 10.95
CA LEU A 364 -4.19 28.22 12.33
C LEU A 364 -4.02 29.73 12.55
N LEU A 365 -3.58 30.47 11.53
CA LEU A 365 -3.40 31.92 11.57
C LEU A 365 -4.66 32.71 11.22
N ALA A 366 -5.59 32.10 10.48
CA ALA A 366 -6.86 32.70 10.05
C ALA A 366 -8.06 31.85 10.54
N PRO A 367 -8.50 32.02 11.80
CA PRO A 367 -9.54 31.19 12.41
C PRO A 367 -10.86 31.17 11.63
N GLU A 368 -11.23 32.28 10.98
CA GLU A 368 -12.45 32.40 10.19
C GLU A 368 -12.47 31.49 8.95
N ALA A 369 -11.29 31.19 8.39
CA ALA A 369 -11.15 30.32 7.22
C ALA A 369 -10.76 28.88 7.59
N SER A 370 -10.48 28.60 8.88
CA SER A 370 -9.91 27.34 9.36
C SER A 370 -10.70 26.11 8.93
N LEU A 371 -12.03 26.16 8.98
CA LEU A 371 -12.90 25.03 8.62
C LEU A 371 -12.86 24.72 7.13
N ALA A 372 -12.92 25.74 6.27
CA ALA A 372 -12.84 25.56 4.82
C ALA A 372 -11.45 25.06 4.41
N LEU A 373 -10.39 25.65 4.98
CA LEU A 373 -9.01 25.24 4.72
C LEU A 373 -8.75 23.80 5.18
N LEU A 374 -9.31 23.37 6.32
CA LEU A 374 -9.26 21.97 6.76
C LEU A 374 -9.92 21.03 5.75
N GLY A 375 -11.12 21.35 5.25
CA GLY A 375 -11.80 20.53 4.25
C GLY A 375 -11.03 20.40 2.95
N ILE A 376 -10.47 21.52 2.45
CA ILE A 376 -9.64 21.54 1.23
C ILE A 376 -8.32 20.78 1.45
N ALA A 377 -7.66 20.97 2.60
CA ALA A 377 -6.46 20.24 2.97
C ALA A 377 -6.72 18.73 3.06
N GLY A 378 -7.88 18.32 3.58
CA GLY A 378 -8.31 16.93 3.63
C GLY A 378 -8.41 16.28 2.25
N ILE A 379 -8.98 16.98 1.25
CA ILE A 379 -9.06 16.49 -0.13
C ILE A 379 -7.64 16.26 -0.70
N PHE A 380 -6.76 17.25 -0.58
CA PHE A 380 -5.39 17.16 -1.08
C PHE A 380 -4.58 16.06 -0.36
N ALA A 381 -4.74 15.93 0.97
CA ALA A 381 -4.09 14.87 1.74
C ALA A 381 -4.54 13.47 1.27
N LEU A 382 -5.84 13.28 0.96
CA LEU A 382 -6.35 12.03 0.41
C LEU A 382 -5.81 11.74 -0.99
N VAL A 383 -5.67 12.75 -1.87
CA VAL A 383 -4.99 12.58 -3.17
C VAL A 383 -3.55 12.10 -2.95
N GLY A 384 -2.86 12.70 -2.00
CA GLY A 384 -1.52 12.28 -1.57
C GLY A 384 -1.42 10.84 -1.13
N LEU A 385 -2.36 10.42 -0.28
CA LEU A 385 -2.46 9.06 0.22
C LEU A 385 -2.55 8.06 -0.93
N PHE A 386 -3.51 8.22 -1.84
CA PHE A 386 -3.67 7.28 -2.97
C PHE A 386 -2.46 7.29 -3.93
N ALA A 387 -1.82 8.44 -4.12
CA ALA A 387 -0.58 8.54 -4.90
C ALA A 387 0.56 7.76 -4.23
N TYR A 388 0.73 7.88 -2.90
CA TYR A 388 1.72 7.10 -2.17
C TYR A 388 1.45 5.59 -2.24
N GLU A 389 0.20 5.16 -2.04
CA GLU A 389 -0.17 3.74 -2.15
C GLU A 389 0.13 3.17 -3.54
N HIS A 390 -0.08 3.97 -4.59
CA HIS A 390 0.30 3.57 -5.93
C HIS A 390 1.83 3.43 -6.07
N CYS A 391 2.57 4.42 -5.57
CA CYS A 391 4.03 4.41 -5.59
C CYS A 391 4.60 3.21 -4.81
N PHE A 392 4.17 3.00 -3.57
CA PHE A 392 4.65 1.95 -2.67
C PHE A 392 4.41 0.54 -3.23
N VAL A 393 3.19 0.26 -3.70
CA VAL A 393 2.85 -1.05 -4.28
C VAL A 393 3.63 -1.29 -5.57
N THR A 394 3.66 -0.29 -6.46
CA THR A 394 4.30 -0.46 -7.77
C THR A 394 5.82 -0.60 -7.63
N ALA A 395 6.46 0.19 -6.77
CA ALA A 395 7.90 0.14 -6.55
C ALA A 395 8.37 -1.21 -6.00
N GLY A 396 7.66 -1.78 -5.02
CA GLY A 396 8.02 -3.10 -4.47
C GLY A 396 7.95 -4.22 -5.50
N GLN A 397 7.08 -4.10 -6.52
CA GLN A 397 6.95 -5.10 -7.59
C GLN A 397 7.87 -4.87 -8.79
N ALA A 398 8.40 -3.66 -8.95
CA ALA A 398 9.17 -3.28 -10.12
C ALA A 398 10.52 -4.02 -10.21
N VAL A 399 11.11 -4.38 -9.06
CA VAL A 399 12.42 -5.03 -8.98
C VAL A 399 12.36 -6.49 -9.48
N PRO A 400 13.30 -6.97 -10.31
CA PRO A 400 13.23 -8.31 -10.89
C PRO A 400 13.47 -9.43 -9.87
N LEU A 401 12.67 -10.50 -9.96
CA LEU A 401 12.81 -11.73 -9.17
C LEU A 401 13.51 -12.88 -9.91
N SER A 402 13.60 -12.78 -11.22
CA SER A 402 14.27 -13.72 -12.12
C SER A 402 14.91 -12.93 -13.24
#